data_AF-A0A6A6NRQ5-F1
#
_entry.id   AF-A0A6A6NRQ5-F1
#
_cell.length_a   1.000
_cell.length_b   1.000
_cell.length_c   1.000
_cell.angle_alpha   90.00
_cell.angle_beta   90.00
_cell.angle_gamma   90.00
#
_symmetry.space_group_name_H-M   'P 1'
#
loop_
_entity.id
_entity.type
_entity.pdbx_description
1 polymer ?
#
loop_
_entity_poly.entity_id
_entity_poly.type
_entity_poly.pdbx_seq_one_letter_code
_entity_poly.pdbx_strand_id
1 'polypeptide(L)'
;MLWDLQKIIETYYEMNSPEARPNAAHVVIQYLMDMKLDDVSGNLRAALGLLAWSEQATVHWELGYMEAFVHTVGMLTQSTFDAPEFKALSNVTRHNLENAYNALQIKVLDAEEKLESFGFDRLWHAHGVSTSHPAHKSYGAFRDFVVSFYTQVYGQWPPPAGRNGRWLTRSMIRRLQEDFGAMYDYLVDRDVGWDGSEERHTRKWEIVPRRPRPEGFEADWPGLPITDMFCSFDSFYGYAHIPHPYPLLPQTGAGGIGGKANGNHKEKKGGLFSSMRKAKAVATRDPKEQFQTSIAFNGATNINKLGTSFESNDLIDNLIRYEKSLQLTGVSPPDARMGRWILLYGILQVVSTLAVDTEGLRYKGTQYFLCPQLGGCPPWV
;
A
#
# COMPACT_ATOMS: atom_id res chain seq x y z
N MET A 1 -40.85 -1.38 -2.69
CA MET A 1 -40.65 -1.99 -4.02
C MET A 1 -40.17 -3.45 -3.92
N LEU A 2 -38.96 -3.76 -3.41
CA LEU A 2 -38.51 -5.17 -3.31
C LEU A 2 -39.39 -6.03 -2.40
N TRP A 3 -39.79 -5.47 -1.26
CA TRP A 3 -40.75 -6.11 -0.36
C TRP A 3 -42.12 -6.34 -1.01
N ASP A 4 -42.62 -5.37 -1.78
CA ASP A 4 -43.90 -5.52 -2.50
C ASP A 4 -43.79 -6.59 -3.58
N LEU A 5 -42.68 -6.64 -4.31
CA LEU A 5 -42.41 -7.67 -5.32
C LEU A 5 -42.34 -9.06 -4.68
N GLN A 6 -41.63 -9.19 -3.56
CA GLN A 6 -41.57 -10.45 -2.82
C GLN A 6 -42.96 -10.91 -2.39
N LYS A 7 -43.78 -10.01 -1.83
CA LYS A 7 -45.16 -10.33 -1.45
C LYS A 7 -46.03 -10.78 -2.62
N ILE A 8 -45.92 -10.09 -3.76
CA ILE A 8 -46.66 -10.48 -4.97
C ILE A 8 -46.23 -11.88 -5.42
N ILE A 9 -44.93 -12.19 -5.37
CA ILE A 9 -44.39 -13.51 -5.72
C ILE A 9 -44.87 -14.58 -4.74
N GLU A 10 -44.87 -14.28 -3.44
CA GLU A 10 -45.41 -15.16 -2.39
C GLU A 10 -46.89 -15.48 -2.68
N THR A 11 -47.73 -14.46 -2.90
CA THR A 11 -49.15 -14.64 -3.25
C THR A 11 -49.35 -15.39 -4.56
N TYR A 12 -48.51 -15.14 -5.57
CA TYR A 12 -48.60 -15.86 -6.85
C TYR A 12 -48.32 -17.36 -6.68
N TYR A 13 -47.31 -17.71 -5.88
CA TYR A 13 -46.93 -19.10 -5.64
C TYR A 13 -47.75 -19.79 -4.53
N GLU A 14 -48.59 -19.07 -3.78
CA GLU A 14 -49.59 -19.68 -2.88
C GLU A 14 -50.55 -20.62 -3.63
N MET A 15 -50.75 -20.43 -4.93
CA MET A 15 -51.56 -21.32 -5.78
C MET A 15 -50.86 -22.63 -6.15
N ASN A 16 -49.54 -22.74 -5.95
CA ASN A 16 -48.77 -23.96 -6.21
C ASN A 16 -48.82 -24.92 -5.01
N SER A 17 -48.61 -26.22 -5.27
CA SER A 17 -48.42 -27.21 -4.20
C SER A 17 -47.23 -26.83 -3.31
N PRO A 18 -47.29 -27.00 -1.98
CA PRO A 18 -46.24 -26.56 -1.05
C PRO A 18 -44.84 -27.09 -1.41
N GLU A 19 -44.76 -28.31 -1.93
CA GLU A 19 -43.53 -28.99 -2.35
C GLU A 19 -42.89 -28.37 -3.62
N ALA A 20 -43.65 -27.62 -4.40
CA ALA A 20 -43.21 -26.98 -5.64
C ALA A 20 -43.08 -25.45 -5.52
N ARG A 21 -43.24 -24.88 -4.32
CA ARG A 21 -43.11 -23.43 -4.10
C ARG A 21 -41.64 -23.04 -4.03
N PRO A 22 -41.11 -22.26 -4.99
CA PRO A 22 -39.77 -21.72 -4.86
C PRO A 22 -39.72 -20.72 -3.71
N ASN A 23 -38.58 -20.60 -3.05
CA ASN A 23 -38.37 -19.55 -2.06
C ASN A 23 -38.46 -18.19 -2.77
N ALA A 24 -39.46 -17.38 -2.42
CA ALA A 24 -39.73 -16.10 -3.09
C ALA A 24 -38.53 -15.14 -3.04
N ALA A 25 -37.78 -15.12 -1.92
CA ALA A 25 -36.57 -14.32 -1.81
C ALA A 25 -35.50 -14.78 -2.82
N HIS A 26 -35.34 -16.10 -3.03
CA HIS A 26 -34.40 -16.62 -4.03
C HIS A 26 -34.78 -16.23 -5.46
N VAL A 27 -36.08 -16.25 -5.78
CA VAL A 27 -36.58 -15.80 -7.10
C VAL A 27 -36.27 -14.32 -7.32
N VAL A 28 -36.50 -13.49 -6.30
CA VAL A 28 -36.16 -12.06 -6.37
C VAL A 28 -34.65 -11.85 -6.49
N ILE A 29 -33.83 -12.54 -5.71
CA ILE A 29 -32.36 -12.46 -5.79
C ILE A 29 -31.90 -12.79 -7.22
N GLN A 30 -32.37 -13.91 -7.78
CA GLN A 30 -31.99 -14.31 -9.13
C GLN A 30 -32.39 -13.25 -10.17
N TYR A 31 -33.61 -12.72 -10.07
CA TYR A 31 -34.06 -11.63 -10.93
C TYR A 31 -33.19 -10.37 -10.80
N LEU A 32 -32.83 -9.98 -9.57
CA LEU A 32 -31.96 -8.83 -9.34
C LEU A 32 -30.58 -9.03 -9.98
N MET A 33 -30.00 -10.22 -9.83
CA MET A 33 -28.69 -10.55 -10.39
C MET A 33 -28.72 -10.63 -11.93
N ASP A 34 -29.73 -11.27 -12.51
CA ASP A 34 -29.87 -11.42 -13.96
C ASP A 34 -30.08 -10.07 -14.65
N MET A 35 -30.87 -9.20 -14.02
CA MET A 35 -31.15 -7.85 -14.51
C MET A 35 -30.11 -6.81 -14.07
N LYS A 36 -29.10 -7.21 -13.28
CA LYS A 36 -28.07 -6.34 -12.68
C LYS A 36 -28.64 -5.17 -11.87
N LEU A 37 -29.78 -5.39 -11.21
CA LEU A 37 -30.40 -4.43 -10.31
C LEU A 37 -29.76 -4.43 -8.91
N ASP A 38 -28.81 -5.35 -8.69
CA ASP A 38 -27.92 -5.40 -7.53
C ASP A 38 -26.72 -4.44 -7.66
N ASP A 39 -26.49 -3.83 -8.84
CA ASP A 39 -25.50 -2.76 -8.99
C ASP A 39 -26.00 -1.46 -8.38
N VAL A 40 -25.56 -1.20 -7.15
CA VAL A 40 -25.90 0.00 -6.38
C VAL A 40 -24.81 1.09 -6.47
N SER A 41 -23.84 0.93 -7.35
CA SER A 41 -22.70 1.84 -7.51
C SER A 41 -23.14 3.27 -7.79
N GLY A 42 -22.71 4.20 -6.92
CA GLY A 42 -23.05 5.62 -7.08
C GLY A 42 -24.51 5.97 -6.82
N ASN A 43 -25.35 5.03 -6.39
CA ASN A 43 -26.75 5.26 -6.05
C ASN A 43 -27.03 4.89 -4.59
N LEU A 44 -26.81 5.85 -3.70
CA LEU A 44 -27.01 5.69 -2.26
C LEU A 44 -28.43 5.23 -1.90
N ARG A 45 -29.46 5.71 -2.61
CA ARG A 45 -30.84 5.31 -2.35
C ARG A 45 -31.10 3.84 -2.69
N ALA A 46 -30.54 3.38 -3.81
CA ALA A 46 -30.60 1.97 -4.19
C ALA A 46 -29.81 1.10 -3.22
N ALA A 47 -28.62 1.54 -2.78
CA ALA A 47 -27.81 0.84 -1.79
C ALA A 47 -28.56 0.68 -0.45
N LEU A 48 -29.11 1.77 0.10
CA LEU A 48 -29.89 1.71 1.34
C LEU A 48 -31.15 0.83 1.20
N GLY A 49 -31.84 0.89 0.06
CA GLY A 49 -33.01 0.06 -0.20
C GLY A 49 -32.68 -1.44 -0.32
N LEU A 50 -31.59 -1.76 -1.00
CA LEU A 50 -31.09 -3.14 -1.12
C LEU A 50 -30.61 -3.66 0.24
N LEU A 51 -29.94 -2.84 1.02
CA LEU A 51 -29.47 -3.17 2.36
C LEU A 51 -30.66 -3.47 3.29
N ALA A 52 -31.67 -2.60 3.31
CA ALA A 52 -32.90 -2.74 4.11
C ALA A 52 -33.71 -3.99 3.75
N TRP A 53 -33.65 -4.44 2.49
CA TRP A 53 -34.29 -5.68 2.07
C TRP A 53 -33.46 -6.90 2.44
N SER A 54 -32.14 -6.84 2.23
CA SER A 54 -31.22 -7.95 2.46
C SER A 54 -31.10 -8.33 3.93
N GLU A 55 -31.23 -7.36 4.86
CA GLU A 55 -31.15 -7.60 6.31
C GLU A 55 -32.42 -8.22 6.92
N GLN A 56 -33.51 -8.36 6.15
CA GLN A 56 -34.75 -8.93 6.69
C GLN A 56 -34.56 -10.40 7.05
N ALA A 57 -35.13 -10.83 8.18
CA ALA A 57 -34.99 -12.19 8.69
C ALA A 57 -35.49 -13.28 7.72
N THR A 58 -36.42 -12.94 6.83
CA THR A 58 -36.96 -13.83 5.79
C THR A 58 -36.09 -13.88 4.53
N VAL A 59 -35.14 -12.96 4.38
CA VAL A 59 -34.29 -12.80 3.19
C VAL A 59 -32.86 -13.21 3.50
N HIS A 60 -32.20 -12.55 4.48
CA HIS A 60 -30.80 -12.74 4.86
C HIS A 60 -29.87 -12.97 3.66
N TRP A 61 -29.90 -12.05 2.70
CA TRP A 61 -29.08 -12.15 1.51
C TRP A 61 -27.68 -11.59 1.79
N GLU A 62 -26.74 -12.47 2.16
CA GLU A 62 -25.35 -12.15 2.49
C GLU A 62 -24.65 -11.30 1.42
N LEU A 63 -24.60 -11.77 0.17
CA LEU A 63 -23.89 -11.06 -0.91
C LEU A 63 -24.51 -9.68 -1.19
N GLY A 64 -25.84 -9.58 -1.20
CA GLY A 64 -26.54 -8.31 -1.43
C GLY A 64 -26.36 -7.33 -0.27
N TYR A 65 -26.35 -7.84 0.96
CA TYR A 65 -26.03 -7.05 2.15
C TYR A 65 -24.61 -6.52 2.07
N MET A 66 -23.63 -7.36 1.74
CA MET A 66 -22.22 -6.98 1.64
C MET A 66 -21.97 -5.92 0.56
N GLU A 67 -22.51 -6.13 -0.64
CA GLU A 67 -22.41 -5.16 -1.74
C GLU A 67 -23.03 -3.82 -1.31
N ALA A 68 -24.26 -3.85 -0.79
CA ALA A 68 -24.98 -2.65 -0.40
C ALA A 68 -24.33 -1.92 0.79
N PHE A 69 -23.82 -2.65 1.78
CA PHE A 69 -23.19 -2.08 2.97
C PHE A 69 -21.92 -1.34 2.59
N VAL A 70 -21.01 -1.97 1.85
CA VAL A 70 -19.73 -1.34 1.48
C VAL A 70 -19.94 -0.13 0.59
N HIS A 71 -20.85 -0.25 -0.39
CA HIS A 71 -21.18 0.87 -1.27
C HIS A 71 -21.82 2.02 -0.50
N THR A 72 -22.70 1.72 0.46
CA THR A 72 -23.31 2.73 1.33
C THR A 72 -22.22 3.47 2.10
N VAL A 73 -21.34 2.77 2.82
CA VAL A 73 -20.28 3.40 3.64
C VAL A 73 -19.39 4.34 2.81
N GLY A 74 -19.01 3.93 1.60
CA GLY A 74 -18.20 4.76 0.72
C GLY A 74 -18.92 6.02 0.20
N MET A 75 -20.25 5.98 0.09
CA MET A 75 -21.07 7.11 -0.36
C MET A 75 -21.61 7.99 0.78
N LEU A 76 -21.55 7.53 2.03
CA LEU A 76 -22.12 8.24 3.17
C LEU A 76 -21.51 9.63 3.32
N THR A 77 -22.36 10.55 3.77
CA THR A 77 -22.00 11.89 4.23
C THR A 77 -22.66 12.13 5.58
N GLN A 78 -22.20 13.14 6.33
CA GLN A 78 -22.82 13.50 7.61
C GLN A 78 -24.32 13.80 7.47
N SER A 79 -24.77 14.41 6.36
CA SER A 79 -26.18 14.68 6.12
C SER A 79 -27.00 13.43 5.79
N THR A 80 -26.36 12.31 5.45
CA THR A 80 -27.06 11.08 5.07
C THR A 80 -27.72 10.39 6.27
N PHE A 81 -27.20 10.58 7.48
CA PHE A 81 -27.77 10.00 8.70
C PHE A 81 -29.19 10.50 9.00
N ASP A 82 -29.55 11.66 8.48
CA ASP A 82 -30.89 12.23 8.62
C ASP A 82 -31.89 11.72 7.58
N ALA A 83 -31.44 11.04 6.53
CA ALA A 83 -32.28 10.58 5.43
C ALA A 83 -33.33 9.56 5.89
N PRO A 84 -34.58 9.64 5.40
CA PRO A 84 -35.62 8.67 5.72
C PRO A 84 -35.22 7.23 5.39
N GLU A 85 -34.53 7.01 4.28
CA GLU A 85 -34.06 5.68 3.86
C GLU A 85 -33.02 5.11 4.83
N PHE A 86 -32.14 5.95 5.37
CA PHE A 86 -31.18 5.52 6.39
C PHE A 86 -31.91 5.14 7.68
N LYS A 87 -32.89 5.94 8.09
CA LYS A 87 -33.73 5.70 9.28
C LYS A 87 -34.62 4.47 9.17
N ALA A 88 -34.88 3.97 7.95
CA ALA A 88 -35.66 2.76 7.71
C ALA A 88 -34.87 1.45 7.97
N LEU A 89 -33.54 1.53 8.06
CA LEU A 89 -32.69 0.39 8.41
C LEU A 89 -32.82 0.00 9.88
N SER A 90 -32.49 -1.26 10.18
CA SER A 90 -32.42 -1.76 11.55
C SER A 90 -31.43 -0.96 12.39
N ASN A 91 -31.68 -0.87 13.70
CA ASN A 91 -30.80 -0.13 14.62
C ASN A 91 -29.35 -0.65 14.59
N VAL A 92 -29.18 -1.96 14.41
CA VAL A 92 -27.86 -2.61 14.35
C VAL A 92 -27.13 -2.19 13.07
N THR A 93 -27.79 -2.27 11.92
CA THR A 93 -27.17 -1.88 10.65
C THR A 93 -26.82 -0.40 10.61
N ARG A 94 -27.68 0.48 11.17
CA ARG A 94 -27.37 1.92 11.29
C ARG A 94 -26.12 2.16 12.13
N HIS A 95 -26.03 1.52 13.30
CA HIS A 95 -24.85 1.61 14.17
C HIS A 95 -23.57 1.11 13.47
N ASN A 96 -23.65 -0.01 12.75
CA ASN A 96 -22.53 -0.57 12.01
C ASN A 96 -22.07 0.34 10.86
N LEU A 97 -23.02 0.93 10.11
CA LEU A 97 -22.72 1.89 9.05
C LEU A 97 -22.02 3.15 9.61
N GLU A 98 -22.51 3.69 10.72
CA GLU A 98 -21.90 4.84 11.40
C GLU A 98 -20.46 4.53 11.83
N ASN A 99 -20.24 3.39 12.49
CA ASN A 99 -18.90 2.97 12.92
C ASN A 99 -17.96 2.75 11.72
N ALA A 100 -18.42 2.05 10.68
CA ALA A 100 -17.64 1.77 9.49
C ALA A 100 -17.29 3.05 8.72
N TYR A 101 -18.23 4.00 8.63
CA TYR A 101 -18.00 5.32 8.06
C TYR A 101 -16.97 6.10 8.84
N ASN A 102 -17.12 6.22 10.17
CA ASN A 102 -16.16 6.94 11.01
C ASN A 102 -14.76 6.33 10.93
N ALA A 103 -14.64 5.00 10.98
CA ALA A 103 -13.37 4.30 10.83
C ALA A 103 -12.73 4.56 9.45
N LEU A 104 -13.53 4.55 8.37
CA LEU A 104 -13.04 4.87 7.03
C LEU A 104 -12.58 6.33 6.93
N GLN A 105 -13.30 7.29 7.52
CA GLN A 105 -12.87 8.69 7.54
C GLN A 105 -11.54 8.90 8.26
N ILE A 106 -11.35 8.22 9.40
CA ILE A 106 -10.07 8.23 10.14
C ILE A 106 -8.94 7.66 9.28
N LYS A 107 -9.15 6.51 8.61
CA LYS A 107 -8.14 5.93 7.70
C LYS A 107 -7.75 6.90 6.58
N VAL A 108 -8.72 7.60 5.98
CA VAL A 108 -8.43 8.58 4.92
C VAL A 108 -7.68 9.79 5.49
N LEU A 109 -8.00 10.25 6.72
CA LEU A 109 -7.33 11.38 7.38
C LEU A 109 -5.86 11.03 7.65
N ASP A 110 -5.64 9.85 8.23
CA ASP A 110 -4.32 9.34 8.55
C ASP A 110 -3.46 9.13 7.31
N ALA A 111 -4.07 8.72 6.19
CA ALA A 111 -3.40 8.55 4.92
C ALA A 111 -3.06 9.90 4.28
N GLU A 112 -3.97 10.89 4.32
CA GLU A 112 -3.71 12.24 3.85
C GLU A 112 -2.54 12.87 4.57
N GLU A 113 -2.50 12.83 5.90
CA GLU A 113 -1.42 13.41 6.70
C GLU A 113 -0.05 12.82 6.31
N LYS A 114 0.02 11.49 6.15
CA LYS A 114 1.28 10.78 5.83
C LYS A 114 1.71 11.01 4.38
N LEU A 115 0.77 10.99 3.43
CA LEU A 115 1.07 11.13 2.00
C LEU A 115 1.28 12.58 1.56
N GLU A 116 0.77 13.55 2.30
CA GLU A 116 0.98 14.98 2.02
C GLU A 116 2.48 15.31 1.98
N SER A 117 3.21 14.88 3.00
CA SER A 117 4.67 15.11 3.10
C SER A 117 5.51 13.89 2.70
N PHE A 118 4.89 12.73 2.48
CA PHE A 118 5.57 11.43 2.44
C PHE A 118 6.50 11.24 3.68
N GLY A 119 6.01 11.68 4.84
CA GLY A 119 6.72 11.68 6.11
C GLY A 119 6.41 10.45 6.95
N PHE A 120 7.43 9.66 7.29
CA PHE A 120 7.31 8.43 8.08
C PHE A 120 8.37 8.39 9.18
N ASP A 121 8.43 9.44 9.99
CA ASP A 121 9.45 9.63 11.04
C ASP A 121 9.51 8.44 12.01
N ARG A 122 8.36 7.77 12.23
CA ARG A 122 8.26 6.60 13.08
C ARG A 122 9.15 5.43 12.65
N LEU A 123 9.45 5.27 11.36
CA LEU A 123 10.40 4.27 10.86
C LEU A 123 11.80 4.48 11.45
N TRP A 124 12.13 5.70 11.85
CA TRP A 124 13.42 6.13 12.39
C TRP A 124 13.42 6.26 13.92
N HIS A 125 12.46 5.64 14.62
CA HIS A 125 12.37 5.64 16.08
C HIS A 125 12.60 4.26 16.72
N ALA A 126 12.93 3.23 15.93
CA ALA A 126 13.29 1.92 16.45
C ALA A 126 14.58 1.97 17.28
N HIS A 127 14.72 1.05 18.24
CA HIS A 127 15.93 0.95 19.04
C HIS A 127 17.15 0.67 18.15
N GLY A 128 18.26 1.38 18.35
CA GLY A 128 19.50 1.18 17.60
C GLY A 128 19.58 1.87 16.23
N VAL A 129 18.52 2.55 15.78
CA VAL A 129 18.57 3.34 14.54
C VAL A 129 19.32 4.66 14.76
N SER A 130 20.12 5.05 13.77
CA SER A 130 20.84 6.32 13.76
C SER A 130 20.34 7.23 12.64
N THR A 131 19.81 8.40 12.99
CA THR A 131 19.42 9.43 12.01
C THR A 131 20.62 10.09 11.32
N SER A 132 21.84 9.84 11.78
CA SER A 132 23.07 10.23 11.08
C SER A 132 23.54 9.19 10.07
N HIS A 133 22.88 8.02 9.99
CA HIS A 133 23.22 6.99 9.00
C HIS A 133 23.02 7.52 7.56
N PRO A 134 23.93 7.23 6.60
CA PRO A 134 23.82 7.71 5.22
C PRO A 134 22.48 7.41 4.53
N ALA A 135 21.85 6.28 4.87
CA ALA A 135 20.52 5.91 4.38
C ALA A 135 19.44 6.94 4.74
N HIS A 136 19.51 7.61 5.90
CA HIS A 136 18.54 8.65 6.30
C HIS A 136 18.63 9.88 5.38
N LYS A 137 19.84 10.26 4.96
CA LYS A 137 20.04 11.32 3.96
C LYS A 137 19.44 10.94 2.61
N SER A 138 19.62 9.68 2.19
CA SER A 138 19.01 9.17 0.94
C SER A 138 17.49 9.12 1.02
N TYR A 139 16.93 8.69 2.16
CA TYR A 139 15.49 8.70 2.44
C TYR A 139 14.91 10.11 2.25
N GLY A 140 15.53 11.14 2.86
CA GLY A 140 15.10 12.53 2.71
C GLY A 140 15.19 13.03 1.27
N ALA A 141 16.31 12.79 0.59
CA ALA A 141 16.49 13.21 -0.80
C ALA A 141 15.52 12.51 -1.76
N PHE A 142 15.13 11.27 -1.46
CA PHE A 142 14.15 10.53 -2.24
C PHE A 142 12.72 11.00 -1.97
N ARG A 143 12.40 11.35 -0.73
CA ARG A 143 11.13 12.00 -0.37
C ARG A 143 10.93 13.29 -1.16
N ASP A 144 11.97 14.14 -1.22
CA ASP A 144 11.93 15.39 -1.99
C ASP A 144 11.75 15.13 -3.49
N PHE A 145 12.38 14.08 -4.02
CA PHE A 145 12.18 13.62 -5.40
C PHE A 145 10.72 13.21 -5.66
N VAL A 146 10.12 12.41 -4.77
CA VAL A 146 8.72 11.96 -4.90
C VAL A 146 7.75 13.14 -4.86
N VAL A 147 7.93 14.07 -3.90
CA VAL A 147 7.12 15.30 -3.82
C VAL A 147 7.27 16.12 -5.09
N SER A 148 8.49 16.29 -5.59
CA SER A 148 8.75 17.04 -6.84
C SER A 148 8.08 16.38 -8.05
N PHE A 149 8.14 15.05 -8.14
CA PHE A 149 7.50 14.29 -9.21
C PHE A 149 5.99 14.52 -9.21
N TYR A 150 5.30 14.31 -8.08
CA TYR A 150 3.85 14.49 -8.04
C TYR A 150 3.43 15.96 -8.12
N THR A 151 4.27 16.89 -7.68
CA THR A 151 4.08 18.33 -7.93
C THR A 151 4.08 18.63 -9.43
N GLN A 152 4.99 18.02 -10.21
CA GLN A 152 5.02 18.16 -11.66
C GLN A 152 3.79 17.53 -12.34
N VAL A 153 3.33 16.38 -11.84
CA VAL A 153 2.16 15.67 -12.38
C VAL A 153 0.85 16.44 -12.12
N TYR A 154 0.68 16.99 -10.91
CA TYR A 154 -0.58 17.62 -10.48
C TYR A 154 -0.55 19.15 -10.45
N GLY A 155 0.58 19.77 -10.78
CA GLY A 155 0.83 21.21 -10.70
C GLY A 155 1.16 21.70 -9.27
N GLN A 156 0.57 21.08 -8.25
CA GLN A 156 0.92 21.23 -6.84
C GLN A 156 0.75 19.91 -6.10
N TRP A 157 1.55 19.70 -5.07
CA TRP A 157 1.39 18.58 -4.15
C TRP A 157 1.22 19.07 -2.70
N PRO A 158 0.18 18.62 -1.99
CA PRO A 158 -0.96 17.86 -2.49
C PRO A 158 -1.84 18.69 -3.45
N PRO A 159 -2.67 18.05 -4.29
CA PRO A 159 -3.68 18.75 -5.07
C PRO A 159 -4.65 19.53 -4.18
N PRO A 160 -5.35 20.56 -4.70
CA PRO A 160 -6.37 21.26 -3.93
C PRO A 160 -7.48 20.30 -3.49
N ALA A 161 -7.95 20.47 -2.25
CA ALA A 161 -9.06 19.68 -1.74
C ALA A 161 -10.34 19.87 -2.59
N GLY A 162 -11.06 18.78 -2.80
CA GLY A 162 -12.35 18.78 -3.49
C GLY A 162 -13.49 19.33 -2.61
N ARG A 163 -14.73 19.19 -3.10
CA ARG A 163 -15.94 19.67 -2.38
C ARG A 163 -16.14 19.05 -1.01
N ASN A 164 -15.60 17.86 -0.78
CA ASN A 164 -15.64 17.15 0.49
C ASN A 164 -14.54 17.59 1.47
N GLY A 165 -13.72 18.58 1.11
CA GLY A 165 -12.59 19.04 1.94
C GLY A 165 -11.41 18.07 1.96
N ARG A 166 -11.36 17.10 1.04
CA ARG A 166 -10.31 16.07 0.94
C ARG A 166 -9.58 16.21 -0.38
N TRP A 167 -8.27 16.07 -0.38
CA TRP A 167 -7.47 16.03 -1.61
C TRP A 167 -7.23 14.59 -2.06
N LEU A 168 -7.22 13.64 -1.13
CA LEU A 168 -6.98 12.24 -1.41
C LEU A 168 -8.27 11.56 -1.85
N THR A 169 -8.27 11.14 -3.11
CA THR A 169 -9.39 10.43 -3.75
C THR A 169 -9.03 8.97 -3.98
N ARG A 170 -10.03 8.12 -4.23
CA ARG A 170 -9.78 6.72 -4.58
C ARG A 170 -8.91 6.58 -5.83
N SER A 171 -9.16 7.39 -6.86
CA SER A 171 -8.36 7.37 -8.10
C SER A 171 -6.90 7.75 -7.83
N MET A 172 -6.65 8.71 -6.94
CA MET A 172 -5.30 9.06 -6.48
C MET A 172 -4.64 7.87 -5.77
N ILE A 173 -5.33 7.22 -4.83
CA ILE A 173 -4.79 6.04 -4.14
C ILE A 173 -4.48 4.90 -5.11
N ARG A 174 -5.33 4.65 -6.12
CA ARG A 174 -5.07 3.64 -7.16
C ARG A 174 -3.84 3.99 -7.98
N ARG A 175 -3.70 5.26 -8.40
CA ARG A 175 -2.51 5.75 -9.10
C ARG A 175 -1.24 5.57 -8.26
N LEU A 176 -1.28 5.95 -6.98
CA LEU A 176 -0.16 5.75 -6.05
C LEU A 176 0.17 4.26 -5.89
N GLN A 177 -0.85 3.40 -5.76
CA GLN A 177 -0.66 1.94 -5.67
C GLN A 177 -0.02 1.36 -6.92
N GLU A 178 -0.44 1.81 -8.11
CA GLU A 178 0.15 1.41 -9.38
C GLU A 178 1.62 1.87 -9.47
N ASP A 179 1.88 3.14 -9.19
CA ASP A 179 3.22 3.73 -9.28
C ASP A 179 4.21 3.10 -8.26
N PHE A 180 3.84 3.02 -6.99
CA PHE A 180 4.70 2.47 -5.94
C PHE A 180 4.72 0.93 -5.93
N GLY A 181 3.64 0.28 -6.35
CA GLY A 181 3.60 -1.17 -6.55
C GLY A 181 4.54 -1.60 -7.67
N ALA A 182 4.53 -0.88 -8.80
CA ALA A 182 5.49 -1.12 -9.87
C ALA A 182 6.94 -0.87 -9.42
N MET A 183 7.18 0.18 -8.63
CA MET A 183 8.50 0.45 -8.05
C MET A 183 8.96 -0.67 -7.09
N TYR A 184 8.05 -1.20 -6.29
CA TYR A 184 8.32 -2.35 -5.44
C TYR A 184 8.72 -3.57 -6.28
N ASP A 185 7.92 -3.94 -7.28
CA ASP A 185 8.23 -5.06 -8.18
C ASP A 185 9.57 -4.87 -8.89
N TYR A 186 9.90 -3.63 -9.27
CA TYR A 186 11.16 -3.24 -9.90
C TYR A 186 12.38 -3.43 -8.99
N LEU A 187 12.24 -3.17 -7.68
CA LEU A 187 13.36 -3.10 -6.73
C LEU A 187 13.49 -4.29 -5.77
N VAL A 188 12.41 -5.04 -5.55
CA VAL A 188 12.34 -6.06 -4.49
C VAL A 188 13.30 -7.24 -4.70
N ASP A 189 13.95 -7.70 -3.64
CA ASP A 189 14.63 -8.99 -3.61
C ASP A 189 13.64 -10.09 -3.20
N ARG A 190 13.06 -10.76 -4.21
CA ARG A 190 12.08 -11.85 -3.99
C ARG A 190 12.65 -13.07 -3.30
N ASP A 191 13.97 -13.20 -3.20
CA ASP A 191 14.64 -14.29 -2.47
C ASP A 191 14.91 -13.92 -1.00
N VAL A 192 14.37 -12.80 -0.50
CA VAL A 192 14.36 -12.44 0.93
C VAL A 192 12.91 -12.40 1.43
N GLY A 193 12.66 -12.80 2.68
CA GLY A 193 11.31 -12.78 3.26
C GLY A 193 11.32 -12.75 4.78
N TRP A 194 10.12 -12.66 5.34
CA TRP A 194 9.88 -12.79 6.77
C TRP A 194 9.94 -14.25 7.24
N ASP A 195 10.61 -14.47 8.36
CA ASP A 195 10.58 -15.71 9.14
C ASP A 195 10.05 -15.43 10.54
N GLY A 196 8.82 -15.89 10.78
CA GLY A 196 8.08 -15.71 12.02
C GLY A 196 8.18 -16.95 12.91
N SER A 197 8.73 -16.80 14.11
CA SER A 197 8.82 -17.88 15.10
C SER A 197 8.57 -17.36 16.52
N GLU A 198 7.52 -17.88 17.17
CA GLU A 198 7.19 -17.59 18.58
C GLU A 198 8.20 -18.20 19.56
N GLU A 199 8.94 -19.23 19.13
CA GLU A 199 9.95 -19.92 19.94
C GLU A 199 11.28 -19.16 19.97
N ARG A 200 11.46 -18.18 19.09
CA ARG A 200 12.72 -17.44 18.99
C ARG A 200 12.92 -16.53 20.20
N HIS A 201 13.98 -16.77 20.96
CA HIS A 201 14.32 -15.99 22.16
C HIS A 201 14.72 -14.53 21.88
N THR A 202 14.99 -14.16 20.62
CA THR A 202 15.31 -12.79 20.22
C THR A 202 14.02 -12.00 19.93
N ARG A 203 13.54 -12.10 18.69
CA ARG A 203 12.35 -11.41 18.19
C ARG A 203 11.53 -12.37 17.34
N LYS A 204 10.21 -12.18 17.37
CA LYS A 204 9.26 -13.01 16.63
C LYS A 204 9.55 -13.03 15.12
N TRP A 205 9.88 -11.89 14.54
CA TRP A 205 10.06 -11.73 13.10
C TRP A 205 11.52 -11.42 12.76
N GLU A 206 12.06 -12.15 11.79
CA GLU A 206 13.37 -11.88 11.19
C GLU A 206 13.27 -11.80 9.67
N ILE A 207 14.12 -10.97 9.07
CA ILE A 207 14.28 -10.89 7.62
C ILE A 207 15.40 -11.85 7.23
N VAL A 208 15.08 -12.87 6.45
CA VAL A 208 16.01 -13.96 6.10
C VAL A 208 15.99 -14.27 4.60
N PRO A 209 17.08 -14.81 4.04
CA PRO A 209 17.07 -15.25 2.66
C PRO A 209 16.30 -16.58 2.55
N ARG A 210 15.44 -16.70 1.55
CA ARG A 210 14.69 -17.93 1.22
C ARG A 210 15.54 -18.99 0.52
N ARG A 211 16.72 -18.58 0.03
CA ARG A 211 17.68 -19.45 -0.65
C ARG A 211 19.08 -19.22 -0.07
N PRO A 212 19.91 -20.28 0.06
CA PRO A 212 21.29 -20.12 0.52
C PRO A 212 22.07 -19.11 -0.34
N ARG A 213 22.75 -18.17 0.31
CA ARG A 213 23.63 -17.19 -0.36
C ARG A 213 25.09 -17.49 0.00
N PRO A 214 25.98 -17.76 -0.97
CA PRO A 214 27.40 -18.03 -0.71
C PRO A 214 28.09 -16.90 0.07
N GLU A 215 27.73 -15.66 -0.22
CA GLU A 215 28.24 -14.46 0.47
C GLU A 215 27.60 -14.17 1.84
N GLY A 216 26.63 -14.98 2.28
CA GLY A 216 25.82 -14.69 3.47
C GLY A 216 24.75 -13.62 3.22
N PHE A 217 23.97 -13.30 4.26
CA PHE A 217 22.95 -12.25 4.23
C PHE A 217 22.79 -11.66 5.63
N GLU A 218 22.81 -10.33 5.72
CA GLU A 218 22.57 -9.58 6.95
C GLU A 218 21.60 -8.44 6.63
N ALA A 219 20.38 -8.53 7.17
CA ALA A 219 19.35 -7.53 6.94
C ALA A 219 19.63 -6.23 7.69
N ASP A 220 20.06 -6.35 8.94
CA ASP A 220 20.26 -5.23 9.86
C ASP A 220 21.70 -4.74 9.77
N TRP A 221 21.89 -3.44 9.58
CA TRP A 221 23.23 -2.83 9.50
C TRP A 221 23.55 -2.03 10.76
N PRO A 222 24.83 -1.74 11.04
CA PRO A 222 25.20 -0.86 12.15
C PRO A 222 24.51 0.50 12.06
N GLY A 223 23.66 0.82 13.04
CA GLY A 223 22.88 2.05 13.05
C GLY A 223 21.64 2.04 12.14
N LEU A 224 21.29 0.89 11.54
CA LEU A 224 20.13 0.71 10.69
C LEU A 224 19.50 -0.69 10.86
N PRO A 225 18.86 -0.98 12.01
CA PRO A 225 18.23 -2.26 12.29
C PRO A 225 16.87 -2.37 11.58
N ILE A 226 16.91 -2.60 10.25
CA ILE A 226 15.74 -2.58 9.34
C ILE A 226 14.59 -3.47 9.84
N THR A 227 14.92 -4.65 10.36
CA THR A 227 13.91 -5.59 10.86
C THR A 227 13.10 -4.95 11.99
N ASP A 228 13.76 -4.31 12.96
CA ASP A 228 13.08 -3.65 14.08
C ASP A 228 12.38 -2.36 13.66
N MET A 229 12.95 -1.64 12.68
CA MET A 229 12.31 -0.46 12.07
C MET A 229 10.94 -0.84 11.48
N PHE A 230 10.88 -1.89 10.65
CA PHE A 230 9.62 -2.32 10.03
C PHE A 230 8.67 -2.97 11.03
N CYS A 231 9.15 -3.86 11.90
CA CYS A 231 8.28 -4.49 12.90
C CYS A 231 7.67 -3.47 13.86
N SER A 232 8.45 -2.49 14.33
CA SER A 232 7.95 -1.46 15.25
C SER A 232 6.99 -0.48 14.57
N PHE A 233 7.21 -0.15 13.29
CA PHE A 233 6.31 0.68 12.50
C PHE A 233 4.97 -0.03 12.27
N ASP A 234 5.02 -1.27 11.79
CA ASP A 234 3.82 -2.05 11.50
C ASP A 234 3.02 -2.36 12.75
N SER A 235 3.69 -2.77 13.83
CA SER A 235 3.02 -3.01 15.10
C SER A 235 2.38 -1.75 15.67
N PHE A 236 2.98 -0.57 15.47
CA PHE A 236 2.42 0.67 15.99
C PHE A 236 1.13 1.09 15.28
N TYR A 237 1.09 0.93 13.96
CA TYR A 237 -0.09 1.28 13.17
C TYR A 237 -1.06 0.11 12.93
N GLY A 238 -0.73 -1.09 13.41
CA GLY A 238 -1.53 -2.30 13.19
C GLY A 238 -1.50 -2.80 11.75
N TYR A 239 -0.40 -2.55 11.02
CA TYR A 239 -0.23 -3.01 9.65
C TYR A 239 0.22 -4.47 9.58
N ALA A 240 -0.18 -5.16 8.52
CA ALA A 240 0.43 -6.43 8.15
C ALA A 240 1.79 -6.18 7.50
N HIS A 241 2.76 -7.07 7.73
CA HIS A 241 4.07 -6.93 7.11
C HIS A 241 4.00 -7.07 5.59
N ILE A 242 4.60 -6.12 4.85
CA ILE A 242 4.73 -6.23 3.40
C ILE A 242 5.64 -7.44 3.10
N PRO A 243 5.26 -8.33 2.17
CA PRO A 243 6.10 -9.47 1.79
C PRO A 243 7.45 -9.00 1.24
N HIS A 244 8.46 -9.88 1.23
CA HIS A 244 9.79 -9.60 0.69
C HIS A 244 10.35 -8.21 1.09
N PRO A 245 10.62 -8.00 2.39
CA PRO A 245 10.84 -6.67 2.96
C PRO A 245 12.22 -6.07 2.64
N TYR A 246 12.91 -6.54 1.59
CA TYR A 246 14.29 -6.15 1.30
C TYR A 246 14.49 -5.86 -0.18
N PRO A 247 15.28 -4.83 -0.55
CA PRO A 247 15.55 -4.49 -1.94
C PRO A 247 16.74 -5.26 -2.50
N LEU A 248 16.81 -5.34 -3.83
CA LEU A 248 18.05 -5.63 -4.54
C LEU A 248 19.05 -4.48 -4.32
N LEU A 249 20.20 -4.80 -3.76
CA LEU A 249 21.24 -3.81 -3.44
C LEU A 249 22.26 -3.65 -4.57
N PRO A 250 22.58 -2.41 -4.99
CA PRO A 250 23.65 -2.15 -5.96
C PRO A 250 25.02 -2.56 -5.42
N GLN A 251 25.73 -3.45 -6.10
CA GLN A 251 27.06 -3.88 -5.67
C GLN A 251 28.14 -2.84 -6.02
N THR A 252 28.88 -2.38 -5.00
CA THR A 252 30.03 -1.48 -5.17
C THR A 252 31.30 -2.28 -5.42
N GLY A 253 31.56 -2.68 -6.67
CA GLY A 253 32.86 -3.22 -7.09
C GLY A 253 32.80 -4.33 -8.15
N ALA A 254 33.32 -4.00 -9.35
CA ALA A 254 33.72 -4.86 -10.47
C ALA A 254 33.11 -6.29 -10.52
N GLY A 255 31.87 -6.38 -11.02
CA GLY A 255 31.23 -7.69 -11.20
C GLY A 255 29.96 -7.66 -12.04
N GLY A 256 29.97 -6.99 -13.19
CA GLY A 256 29.18 -7.53 -14.29
C GLY A 256 29.67 -8.96 -14.53
N ILE A 257 28.81 -9.95 -14.28
CA ILE A 257 29.01 -11.39 -14.54
C ILE A 257 30.39 -11.91 -14.10
N GLY A 258 30.45 -12.42 -12.86
CA GLY A 258 31.49 -13.37 -12.43
C GLY A 258 32.86 -12.76 -12.12
N GLY A 259 33.08 -12.39 -10.85
CA GLY A 259 34.40 -12.01 -10.37
C GLY A 259 34.46 -12.01 -8.84
N LYS A 260 35.20 -12.96 -8.27
CA LYS A 260 35.35 -13.21 -6.83
C LYS A 260 35.83 -11.98 -6.06
N ALA A 261 35.07 -11.57 -5.03
CA ALA A 261 35.57 -10.69 -3.98
C ALA A 261 36.43 -11.52 -3.02
N ASN A 262 37.74 -11.29 -3.03
CA ASN A 262 38.63 -11.83 -1.99
C ASN A 262 38.84 -10.74 -0.95
N GLY A 263 38.35 -10.99 0.26
CA GLY A 263 38.63 -10.16 1.43
C GLY A 263 40.11 -10.17 1.74
N ASN A 264 40.67 -8.99 1.99
CA ASN A 264 41.83 -8.82 2.84
C ASN A 264 41.89 -7.37 3.32
N HIS A 265 41.23 -7.11 4.45
CA HIS A 265 41.53 -5.96 5.29
C HIS A 265 42.96 -6.14 5.82
N LYS A 266 43.89 -5.34 5.31
CA LYS A 266 45.22 -5.18 5.92
C LYS A 266 45.42 -3.72 6.28
N GLU A 267 45.26 -3.45 7.57
CA GLU A 267 45.66 -2.20 8.21
C GLU A 267 47.11 -1.86 7.86
N LYS A 268 47.36 -0.64 7.38
CA LYS A 268 48.71 -0.08 7.31
C LYS A 268 48.84 1.03 8.35
N LYS A 269 49.68 0.74 9.34
CA LYS A 269 50.24 1.67 10.33
C LYS A 269 50.89 2.88 9.66
N GLY A 270 50.69 4.04 10.27
CA GLY A 270 51.05 5.36 9.77
C GLY A 270 52.54 5.64 9.63
N GLY A 271 52.85 6.47 8.64
CA GLY A 271 54.09 7.23 8.52
C GLY A 271 53.75 8.72 8.54
N LEU A 272 54.29 9.41 9.55
CA LEU A 272 54.27 10.85 9.73
C LEU A 272 55.14 11.52 8.66
N PHE A 273 54.58 12.34 7.77
CA PHE A 273 55.24 13.56 7.27
C PHE A 273 54.20 14.54 6.70
N SER A 274 54.23 15.73 7.28
CA SER A 274 53.45 16.92 6.94
C SER A 274 53.85 17.49 5.57
N SER A 275 52.87 17.90 4.77
CA SER A 275 53.01 19.09 3.93
C SER A 275 51.65 19.66 3.53
N MET A 276 51.42 20.91 3.92
CA MET A 276 50.27 21.74 3.55
C MET A 276 50.01 21.75 2.05
N ARG A 277 48.76 21.48 1.64
CA ARG A 277 48.21 22.03 0.40
C ARG A 277 46.81 22.59 0.60
N LYS A 278 46.75 23.90 0.35
CA LYS A 278 45.62 24.77 -0.01
C LYS A 278 44.29 24.06 -0.31
N ALA A 279 43.25 24.55 0.37
CA ALA A 279 41.88 24.45 -0.08
C ALA A 279 41.71 25.02 -1.51
N LYS A 280 41.26 24.16 -2.44
CA LYS A 280 40.51 24.59 -3.63
C LYS A 280 39.82 23.41 -4.33
N ALA A 281 38.61 23.70 -4.79
CA ALA A 281 37.74 22.97 -5.72
C ALA A 281 36.96 21.77 -5.15
N VAL A 282 35.64 21.95 -5.10
CA VAL A 282 34.63 20.89 -5.16
C VAL A 282 34.97 20.04 -6.38
N ALA A 283 35.50 18.84 -6.14
CA ALA A 283 35.83 17.91 -7.21
C ALA A 283 34.53 17.44 -7.86
N THR A 284 34.28 17.89 -9.08
CA THR A 284 33.39 17.18 -10.01
C THR A 284 33.89 15.75 -10.10
N ARG A 285 33.12 14.78 -9.60
CA ARG A 285 33.44 13.35 -9.66
C ARG A 285 33.82 12.95 -11.09
N ASP A 286 34.77 12.02 -11.19
CA ASP A 286 35.18 11.40 -12.46
C ASP A 286 33.94 10.82 -13.17
N PRO A 287 33.65 11.18 -14.43
CA PRO A 287 32.55 10.59 -15.21
C PRO A 287 32.50 9.06 -15.13
N LYS A 288 33.66 8.40 -14.98
CA LYS A 288 33.76 6.95 -14.78
C LYS A 288 33.04 6.46 -13.52
N GLU A 289 33.16 7.15 -12.39
CA GLU A 289 32.47 6.79 -11.14
C GLU A 289 30.95 6.91 -11.29
N GLN A 290 30.49 7.92 -12.04
CA GLN A 290 29.07 8.12 -12.32
C GLN A 290 28.52 6.97 -13.19
N PHE A 291 29.24 6.57 -14.24
CA PHE A 291 28.85 5.41 -15.05
C PHE A 291 28.85 4.11 -14.24
N GLN A 292 29.86 3.88 -13.40
CA GLN A 292 29.91 2.70 -12.53
C GLN A 292 28.74 2.65 -11.55
N THR A 293 28.40 3.80 -10.97
CA THR A 293 27.23 3.94 -10.08
C THR A 293 25.93 3.62 -10.84
N SER A 294 25.78 4.15 -12.05
CA SER A 294 24.61 3.87 -12.90
C SER A 294 24.51 2.38 -13.27
N ILE A 295 25.62 1.71 -13.57
CA ILE A 295 25.64 0.28 -13.88
C ILE A 295 25.23 -0.53 -12.64
N ALA A 296 25.74 -0.18 -11.46
CA ALA A 296 25.41 -0.86 -10.21
C ALA A 296 23.90 -0.76 -9.89
N PHE A 297 23.30 0.43 -10.03
CA PHE A 297 21.86 0.60 -9.83
C PHE A 297 21.05 -0.19 -10.86
N ASN A 298 21.41 -0.13 -12.14
CA ASN A 298 20.70 -0.84 -13.20
C ASN A 298 20.75 -2.37 -13.03
N GLY A 299 21.90 -2.90 -12.60
CA GLY A 299 22.07 -4.32 -12.32
C GLY A 299 21.31 -4.83 -11.09
N ALA A 300 20.93 -3.93 -10.17
CA ALA A 300 20.17 -4.25 -8.95
C ALA A 300 18.67 -3.94 -9.11
N THR A 301 18.07 -4.48 -10.16
CA THR A 301 16.64 -4.33 -10.49
C THR A 301 16.09 -5.62 -11.09
N ASN A 302 14.76 -5.80 -11.06
CA ASN A 302 14.08 -6.95 -11.65
C ASN A 302 13.72 -6.74 -13.13
N ILE A 303 14.19 -5.69 -13.80
CA ILE A 303 13.75 -5.33 -15.17
C ILE A 303 13.81 -6.50 -16.15
N ASN A 304 14.88 -7.32 -16.09
CA ASN A 304 15.04 -8.49 -16.96
C ASN A 304 14.10 -9.65 -16.59
N LYS A 305 13.68 -9.76 -15.33
CA LYS A 305 12.75 -10.79 -14.85
C LYS A 305 11.30 -10.43 -15.13
N LEU A 306 10.96 -9.14 -15.06
CA LEU A 306 9.61 -8.63 -15.32
C LEU A 306 9.24 -8.70 -16.81
N GLY A 307 10.25 -8.72 -17.68
CA GLY A 307 10.09 -9.02 -19.11
C GLY A 307 9.22 -7.99 -19.85
N THR A 308 8.70 -8.39 -21.01
CA THR A 308 7.87 -7.53 -21.88
C THR A 308 6.48 -7.25 -21.32
N SER A 309 6.07 -7.93 -20.25
CA SER A 309 4.81 -7.70 -19.54
C SER A 309 4.91 -6.54 -18.55
N PHE A 310 6.10 -6.00 -18.29
CA PHE A 310 6.24 -4.84 -17.42
C PHE A 310 5.73 -3.59 -18.13
N GLU A 311 4.62 -3.05 -17.64
CA GLU A 311 4.04 -1.83 -18.19
C GLU A 311 4.94 -0.62 -17.93
N SER A 312 4.94 0.33 -18.87
CA SER A 312 5.65 1.59 -18.70
C SER A 312 5.06 2.36 -17.53
N ASN A 313 5.91 2.87 -16.65
CA ASN A 313 5.49 3.67 -15.51
C ASN A 313 6.35 4.94 -15.40
N ASP A 314 5.70 6.10 -15.41
CA ASP A 314 6.37 7.41 -15.42
C ASP A 314 7.25 7.62 -14.18
N LEU A 315 6.82 7.15 -13.00
CA LEU A 315 7.58 7.28 -11.77
C LEU A 315 8.87 6.47 -11.84
N ILE A 316 8.83 5.27 -12.42
CA ILE A 316 10.01 4.42 -12.61
C ILE A 316 10.96 5.03 -13.63
N ASP A 317 10.47 5.55 -14.75
CA ASP A 317 11.31 6.22 -15.74
C ASP A 317 12.03 7.44 -15.13
N ASN A 318 11.33 8.21 -14.29
CA ASN A 318 11.93 9.31 -13.55
C ASN A 318 12.91 8.83 -12.48
N LEU A 319 12.62 7.73 -11.78
CA LEU A 319 13.57 7.10 -10.84
C LEU A 319 14.86 6.68 -11.55
N ILE A 320 14.77 6.04 -12.71
CA ILE A 320 15.94 5.60 -13.49
C ILE A 320 16.79 6.82 -13.89
N ARG A 321 16.16 7.92 -14.32
CA ARG A 321 16.88 9.17 -14.64
C ARG A 321 17.50 9.79 -13.40
N TYR A 322 16.76 9.81 -12.29
CA TYR A 322 17.22 10.29 -11.00
C TYR A 322 18.47 9.52 -10.54
N GLU A 323 18.45 8.18 -10.58
CA GLU A 323 19.59 7.34 -10.21
C GLU A 323 20.82 7.54 -11.11
N LYS A 324 20.62 7.80 -12.41
CA LYS A 324 21.71 8.13 -13.37
C LYS A 324 22.33 9.50 -13.11
N SER A 325 21.53 10.46 -12.67
CA SER A 325 21.95 11.84 -12.41
C SER A 325 22.55 12.04 -11.01
N LEU A 326 22.44 11.02 -10.15
CA LEU A 326 22.65 11.17 -8.72
C LEU A 326 24.12 11.37 -8.33
N GLN A 327 24.40 12.46 -7.63
CA GLN A 327 25.70 12.69 -7.00
C GLN A 327 25.69 12.21 -5.55
N LEU A 328 26.06 10.96 -5.34
CA LEU A 328 26.13 10.32 -4.02
C LEU A 328 27.28 10.89 -3.15
N THR A 329 27.11 12.08 -2.59
CA THR A 329 28.10 12.68 -1.69
C THR A 329 27.99 12.10 -0.27
N GLY A 330 28.95 11.24 0.09
CA GLY A 330 29.03 10.61 1.42
C GLY A 330 28.00 9.52 1.67
N VAL A 331 27.42 8.92 0.62
CA VAL A 331 26.43 7.83 0.71
C VAL A 331 26.85 6.74 -0.27
N SER A 332 26.89 5.48 0.15
CA SER A 332 27.18 4.37 -0.77
C SER A 332 25.93 4.02 -1.61
N PRO A 333 26.06 3.38 -2.79
CA PRO A 333 24.89 2.93 -3.55
C PRO A 333 23.95 1.96 -2.78
N PRO A 334 24.44 0.98 -1.98
CA PRO A 334 23.60 0.21 -1.06
C PRO A 334 22.84 1.08 -0.04
N ASP A 335 23.51 1.99 0.66
CA ASP A 335 22.85 2.91 1.62
C ASP A 335 21.78 3.74 0.94
N ALA A 336 22.07 4.19 -0.28
CA ALA A 336 21.15 5.00 -1.05
C ALA A 336 19.89 4.20 -1.41
N ARG A 337 20.05 2.96 -1.91
CA ARG A 337 18.94 2.05 -2.21
C ARG A 337 18.13 1.74 -0.95
N MET A 338 18.80 1.47 0.18
CA MET A 338 18.13 1.15 1.44
C MET A 338 17.28 2.31 1.96
N GLY A 339 17.81 3.54 1.94
CA GLY A 339 17.05 4.73 2.31
C GLY A 339 15.77 4.93 1.48
N ARG A 340 15.84 4.66 0.18
CA ARG A 340 14.67 4.71 -0.73
C ARG A 340 13.67 3.61 -0.42
N TRP A 341 14.17 2.41 -0.15
CA TRP A 341 13.35 1.25 0.19
C TRP A 341 12.58 1.45 1.49
N ILE A 342 13.18 2.04 2.52
CA ILE A 342 12.51 2.39 3.77
C ILE A 342 11.34 3.36 3.51
N LEU A 343 11.55 4.39 2.67
CA LEU A 343 10.46 5.30 2.30
C LEU A 343 9.36 4.55 1.54
N LEU A 344 9.73 3.76 0.53
CA LEU A 344 8.81 2.95 -0.25
C LEU A 344 7.96 2.03 0.64
N TYR A 345 8.57 1.40 1.63
CA TYR A 345 7.88 0.57 2.61
C TYR A 345 6.77 1.35 3.35
N GLY A 346 7.10 2.52 3.90
CA GLY A 346 6.13 3.38 4.60
C GLY A 346 4.98 3.82 3.69
N ILE A 347 5.29 4.21 2.44
CA ILE A 347 4.29 4.60 1.45
C ILE A 347 3.34 3.45 1.14
N LEU A 348 3.89 2.27 0.82
CA LEU A 348 3.09 1.09 0.50
C LEU A 348 2.20 0.66 1.67
N GLN A 349 2.69 0.75 2.91
CA GLN A 349 1.87 0.45 4.07
C GLN A 349 0.62 1.33 4.10
N VAL A 350 0.78 2.65 3.97
CA VAL A 350 -0.34 3.58 3.98
C VAL A 350 -1.26 3.39 2.79
N VAL A 351 -0.72 3.29 1.57
CA VAL A 351 -1.53 3.11 0.36
C VAL A 351 -2.35 1.82 0.42
N SER A 352 -1.79 0.73 0.96
CA SER A 352 -2.48 -0.56 1.08
C SER A 352 -3.76 -0.49 1.94
N THR A 353 -3.82 0.44 2.90
CA THR A 353 -4.99 0.60 3.79
C THR A 353 -6.25 1.09 3.06
N LEU A 354 -6.09 1.71 1.89
CA LEU A 354 -7.16 2.31 1.09
C LEU A 354 -7.27 1.76 -0.33
N ALA A 355 -6.21 1.11 -0.84
CA ALA A 355 -6.17 0.60 -2.21
C ALA A 355 -6.87 -0.75 -2.37
N VAL A 356 -6.99 -1.53 -1.30
CA VAL A 356 -7.59 -2.87 -1.33
C VAL A 356 -9.09 -2.76 -1.06
N ASP A 357 -9.89 -2.97 -2.11
CA ASP A 357 -11.35 -3.07 -1.97
C ASP A 357 -11.71 -4.33 -1.15
N THR A 358 -12.84 -4.29 -0.45
CA THR A 358 -13.42 -5.44 0.23
C THR A 358 -13.55 -6.64 -0.71
N GLU A 359 -13.17 -7.81 -0.20
CA GLU A 359 -13.25 -9.08 -0.91
C GLU A 359 -14.73 -9.47 -1.18
N GLY A 360 -14.99 -10.17 -2.28
CA GLY A 360 -16.35 -10.61 -2.63
C GLY A 360 -17.23 -9.58 -3.34
N LEU A 361 -16.86 -8.30 -3.38
CA LEU A 361 -17.63 -7.28 -4.11
C LEU A 361 -17.65 -7.53 -5.62
N ARG A 362 -18.82 -7.35 -6.23
CA ARG A 362 -19.05 -7.48 -7.67
C ARG A 362 -18.77 -6.17 -8.41
N TYR A 363 -19.14 -5.02 -7.84
CA TYR A 363 -19.16 -3.75 -8.56
C TYR A 363 -18.09 -2.76 -8.06
N LYS A 364 -16.83 -2.91 -8.49
CA LYS A 364 -15.70 -2.12 -7.95
C LYS A 364 -15.38 -0.80 -8.68
N GLY A 365 -16.14 -0.46 -9.71
CA GLY A 365 -15.89 0.64 -10.65
C GLY A 365 -16.26 2.04 -10.15
N THR A 366 -16.02 2.34 -8.87
CA THR A 366 -16.52 3.55 -8.20
C THR A 366 -15.45 4.63 -7.96
N GLN A 367 -15.88 5.85 -7.63
CA GLN A 367 -14.97 6.96 -7.29
C GLN A 367 -14.72 7.11 -5.78
N TYR A 368 -15.44 6.37 -4.96
CA TYR A 368 -15.35 6.37 -3.50
C TYR A 368 -14.72 5.08 -2.98
N PHE A 369 -14.15 5.13 -1.77
CA PHE A 369 -13.46 3.98 -1.17
C PHE A 369 -14.41 2.82 -0.86
N LEU A 370 -13.97 1.60 -1.15
CA LEU A 370 -14.71 0.35 -0.94
C LEU A 370 -14.01 -0.55 0.09
N CYS A 371 -13.30 0.04 1.05
CA CYS A 371 -12.48 -0.66 2.04
C CYS A 371 -12.89 -0.36 3.51
N PRO A 372 -14.20 -0.32 3.83
CA PRO A 372 -14.62 -0.10 5.21
C PRO A 372 -14.23 -1.29 6.10
N GLN A 373 -14.19 -1.06 7.41
CA GLN A 373 -14.16 -2.17 8.36
C GLN A 373 -15.52 -2.84 8.39
N LEU A 374 -15.52 -4.18 8.37
CA LEU A 374 -16.74 -4.99 8.41
C LEU A 374 -17.05 -5.52 9.82
N GLY A 375 -16.28 -5.09 10.82
CA GLY A 375 -16.46 -5.50 12.21
C GLY A 375 -17.87 -5.19 12.70
N GLY A 376 -18.53 -6.19 13.31
CA GLY A 376 -19.88 -6.06 13.83
C GLY A 376 -21.00 -6.32 12.81
N CYS A 377 -20.67 -6.64 11.55
CA CYS A 377 -21.69 -7.13 10.60
C CYS A 377 -22.41 -8.38 11.18
N PRO A 378 -23.69 -8.60 10.81
CA PRO A 378 -24.46 -9.72 11.32
C PRO A 378 -23.75 -11.07 11.12
N PRO A 379 -23.94 -12.07 11.99
CA PRO A 379 -23.20 -13.34 11.95
C PRO A 379 -23.55 -14.26 10.77
N TRP A 380 -24.62 -13.94 10.02
CA TRP A 380 -24.99 -14.61 8.78
C TRP A 380 -24.31 -14.00 7.55
N VAL A 381 -23.50 -12.96 7.76
CA VAL A 381 -22.67 -12.29 6.76
C VAL A 381 -21.24 -12.81 6.81
#